data_AF-A0A7Y5M072-F1
#
_entry.id   AF-A0A7Y5M072-F1
#
_cell.length_a   1.000
_cell.length_b   1.000
_cell.length_c   1.000
_cell.angle_alpha   90.00
_cell.angle_beta   90.00
_cell.angle_gamma   90.00
#
_symmetry.space_group_name_H-M   'P 1'
#
loop_
_entity.id
_entity.type
_entity.pdbx_description
1 polymer ?
#
loop_
_entity_poly.entity_id
_entity_poly.type
_entity_poly.pdbx_seq_one_letter_code
_entity_poly.pdbx_strand_id
1 'polypeptide(L)'
;FGARAEVAYEFQLPPTVNDPGLAELAREAAAEVVGRRNVVAAEPSMGGEDVGVLFGRNPGVFAFLGCANRRRGIVHGHHHPSFDVDEAALPLGRDLLEGIARRFLAS
;
A
#
# COMPACT_ATOMS: atom_id res chain seq x y z
N PHE A 1 -9.56 6.26 -47.39
CA PHE A 1 -10.09 5.03 -46.76
C PHE A 1 -9.12 3.89 -47.03
N GLY A 2 -8.91 2.96 -46.09
CA GLY A 2 -7.98 1.83 -46.26
C GLY A 2 -6.77 1.78 -45.32
N ALA A 3 -6.82 2.45 -44.15
CA ALA A 3 -5.75 2.34 -43.16
C ALA A 3 -5.81 0.98 -42.45
N ARG A 4 -4.64 0.36 -42.25
CA ARG A 4 -4.45 -0.84 -41.44
C ARG A 4 -3.50 -0.49 -40.30
N ALA A 5 -3.80 -0.92 -39.09
CA ALA A 5 -2.94 -0.78 -37.93
C ALA A 5 -2.69 -2.16 -37.33
N GLU A 6 -1.47 -2.38 -36.85
CA GLU A 6 -1.08 -3.55 -36.08
C GLU A 6 -0.73 -3.08 -34.67
N VAL A 7 -1.30 -3.74 -33.66
CA VAL A 7 -1.08 -3.42 -32.25
C VAL A 7 -0.37 -4.59 -31.60
N ALA A 8 0.81 -4.35 -31.08
CA ALA A 8 1.47 -5.25 -30.15
C ALA A 8 1.13 -4.80 -28.72
N TYR A 9 0.54 -5.69 -27.94
CA TYR A 9 0.21 -5.46 -26.55
C TYR A 9 0.93 -6.46 -25.67
N GLU A 10 1.70 -5.95 -24.72
CA GLU A 10 2.35 -6.75 -23.69
C GLU A 10 1.79 -6.37 -22.33
N PHE A 11 1.10 -7.32 -21.71
CA PHE A 11 0.59 -7.15 -20.36
C PHE A 11 1.75 -7.10 -19.35
N GLN A 12 1.78 -6.07 -18.50
CA GLN A 12 2.85 -5.90 -17.52
C GLN A 12 2.43 -6.42 -16.14
N LEU A 13 1.50 -5.73 -15.48
CA LEU A 13 1.08 -6.05 -14.10
C LEU A 13 -0.43 -5.95 -13.94
N PRO A 14 -1.05 -6.84 -13.14
CA PRO A 14 -2.44 -6.67 -12.71
C PRO A 14 -2.53 -5.54 -11.67
N PRO A 15 -3.75 -4.99 -11.44
CA PRO A 15 -3.95 -4.04 -10.37
C PRO A 15 -3.75 -4.68 -8.99
N THR A 16 -3.23 -3.91 -8.03
CA THR A 16 -3.19 -4.31 -6.62
C THR A 16 -4.59 -4.15 -6.01
N VAL A 17 -5.30 -5.26 -5.85
CA VAL A 17 -6.64 -5.30 -5.26
C VAL A 17 -6.57 -5.96 -3.88
N ASN A 18 -6.89 -5.21 -2.84
CA ASN A 18 -6.94 -5.73 -1.47
C ASN A 18 -8.17 -6.61 -1.27
N ASP A 19 -7.99 -7.73 -0.57
CA ASP A 19 -9.12 -8.52 -0.06
C ASP A 19 -9.88 -7.69 1.00
N PRO A 20 -11.22 -7.56 0.92
CA PRO A 20 -11.98 -6.73 1.85
C PRO A 20 -11.89 -7.18 3.32
N GLY A 21 -11.80 -8.49 3.57
CA GLY A 21 -11.69 -9.03 4.93
C GLY A 21 -10.32 -8.77 5.54
N LEU A 22 -9.25 -8.99 4.77
CA LEU A 22 -7.88 -8.68 5.19
C LEU A 22 -7.64 -7.18 5.32
N ALA A 23 -8.26 -6.36 4.46
CA ALA A 23 -8.23 -4.91 4.58
C ALA A 23 -8.85 -4.44 5.91
N GLU A 24 -10.00 -5.01 6.30
CA GLU A 24 -10.63 -4.69 7.58
C GLU A 24 -9.79 -5.16 8.77
N LEU A 25 -9.21 -6.36 8.70
CA LEU A 25 -8.31 -6.87 9.73
C LEU A 25 -7.09 -5.95 9.91
N ALA A 26 -6.47 -5.52 8.80
CA ALA A 26 -5.36 -4.59 8.83
C ALA A 26 -5.75 -3.21 9.34
N ARG A 27 -6.98 -2.74 9.04
CA ARG A 27 -7.52 -1.48 9.57
C ARG A 27 -7.64 -1.52 11.09
N GLU A 28 -8.12 -2.62 11.65
CA GLU A 28 -8.25 -2.79 13.09
C GLU A 28 -6.87 -2.94 13.77
N ALA A 29 -5.91 -3.64 13.15
CA ALA A 29 -4.53 -3.68 13.63
C ALA A 29 -3.89 -2.28 13.63
N ALA A 30 -4.04 -1.52 12.54
CA ALA A 30 -3.54 -0.15 12.43
C ALA A 30 -4.16 0.76 13.49
N ALA A 31 -5.44 0.59 13.79
CA ALA A 31 -6.14 1.38 14.80
C ALA A 31 -5.55 1.22 16.22
N GLU A 32 -4.96 0.07 16.53
CA GLU A 32 -4.26 -0.17 17.80
C GLU A 32 -2.89 0.51 17.84
N VAL A 33 -2.19 0.56 16.70
CA VAL A 33 -0.84 1.13 16.60
C VAL A 33 -0.87 2.65 16.55
N VAL A 34 -1.70 3.23 15.68
CA VAL A 34 -1.71 4.68 15.42
C VAL A 34 -2.98 5.37 15.93
N GLY A 35 -3.95 4.63 16.46
CA GLY A 35 -5.26 5.17 16.87
C GLY A 35 -6.22 5.32 15.69
N ARG A 36 -7.51 4.99 15.89
CA ARG A 36 -8.56 4.98 14.85
C ARG A 36 -8.61 6.24 13.97
N ARG A 37 -8.33 7.42 14.52
CA ARG A 37 -8.40 8.70 13.79
C ARG A 37 -7.28 8.88 12.76
N ASN A 38 -6.18 8.15 12.92
CA ASN A 38 -5.02 8.20 12.02
C ASN A 38 -5.06 7.09 10.95
N VAL A 39 -6.09 6.24 10.96
CA VAL A 39 -6.34 5.24 9.93
C VAL A 39 -7.32 5.83 8.93
N VAL A 40 -6.87 6.06 7.72
CA VAL A 40 -7.65 6.70 6.65
C VAL A 40 -7.81 5.75 5.46
N ALA A 41 -8.91 5.88 4.72
CA ALA A 41 -9.06 5.19 3.45
C ALA A 41 -8.06 5.76 2.45
N ALA A 42 -7.20 4.91 1.89
CA ALA A 42 -6.29 5.31 0.84
C ALA A 42 -7.06 5.53 -0.47
N GLU A 43 -6.72 6.60 -1.19
CA GLU A 43 -7.17 6.78 -2.57
C GLU A 43 -6.41 5.80 -3.49
N PRO A 44 -7.05 5.27 -4.55
CA PRO A 44 -6.35 4.49 -5.56
C PRO A 44 -5.20 5.29 -6.18
N SER A 45 -4.04 4.65 -6.31
CA SER A 45 -2.87 5.23 -6.97
C SER A 45 -2.84 4.87 -8.46
N MET A 46 -2.28 5.75 -9.28
CA MET A 46 -1.94 5.47 -10.69
C MET A 46 -0.65 4.64 -10.82
N GLY A 47 0.10 4.45 -9.73
CA GLY A 47 1.29 3.60 -9.72
C GLY A 47 0.94 2.12 -9.80
N GLY A 48 1.78 1.33 -10.49
CA GLY A 48 1.70 -0.12 -10.53
C GLY A 48 2.65 -0.76 -9.52
N GLU A 49 2.16 -1.76 -8.79
CA GLU A 49 2.95 -2.55 -7.83
C GLU A 49 2.85 -4.04 -8.20
N ASP A 50 3.98 -4.74 -8.17
CA ASP A 50 4.04 -6.16 -8.57
C ASP A 50 3.37 -7.12 -7.56
N VAL A 51 3.09 -6.65 -6.34
CA VAL A 51 2.30 -7.36 -5.34
C VAL A 51 0.92 -7.79 -5.85
N GLY A 52 0.36 -7.07 -6.84
CA GLY A 52 -0.88 -7.49 -7.52
C GLY A 52 -0.78 -8.89 -8.14
N VAL A 53 0.41 -9.32 -8.56
CA VAL A 53 0.66 -10.69 -9.05
C VAL A 53 0.47 -11.73 -7.94
N LEU A 54 0.90 -11.39 -6.71
CA LEU A 54 0.69 -12.25 -5.54
C LEU A 54 -0.78 -12.29 -5.15
N PHE A 55 -1.46 -11.14 -5.16
CA PHE A 55 -2.86 -11.03 -4.78
C PHE A 55 -3.81 -11.75 -5.75
N GLY A 56 -3.42 -11.86 -7.03
CA GLY A 56 -4.13 -12.68 -8.00
C GLY A 56 -4.08 -14.19 -7.71
N ARG A 57 -3.20 -14.65 -6.80
CA ARG A 57 -3.06 -16.07 -6.41
C ARG A 57 -3.58 -16.35 -5.01
N ASN A 58 -3.39 -15.42 -4.08
CA ASN A 58 -3.83 -15.54 -2.69
C ASN A 58 -4.41 -14.20 -2.22
N PRO A 59 -5.47 -14.17 -1.40
CA PRO A 59 -5.97 -12.92 -0.84
C PRO A 59 -4.85 -12.23 -0.04
N GLY A 60 -4.73 -10.92 -0.19
CA GLY A 60 -3.73 -10.13 0.50
C GLY A 60 -4.18 -8.70 0.74
N VAL A 61 -3.39 -7.97 1.52
CA VAL A 61 -3.60 -6.56 1.83
C VAL A 61 -2.30 -5.79 1.68
N PHE A 62 -2.37 -4.68 0.95
CA PHE A 62 -1.32 -3.70 0.78
C PHE A 62 -1.81 -2.36 1.32
N ALA A 63 -1.01 -1.72 2.18
CA ALA A 63 -1.38 -0.49 2.86
C ALA A 63 -0.23 0.52 2.81
N PHE A 64 -0.58 1.80 2.73
CA PHE A 64 0.39 2.88 2.87
C PHE A 64 0.70 3.16 4.34
N LEU A 65 1.98 3.33 4.66
CA LEU A 65 2.44 3.83 5.94
C LEU A 65 2.85 5.30 5.79
N GLY A 66 2.21 6.19 6.52
CA GLY A 66 2.54 7.61 6.49
C GLY A 66 3.94 7.88 7.06
N CYS A 67 4.87 8.37 6.22
CA CYS A 67 6.24 8.69 6.61
C CYS A 67 6.65 10.15 6.31
N ALA A 68 5.73 10.98 5.81
CA ALA A 68 6.00 12.38 5.54
C ALA A 68 6.09 13.20 6.85
N ASN A 69 7.01 14.15 6.90
CA ASN A 69 7.17 15.08 8.02
C ASN A 69 7.44 16.50 7.51
N ARG A 70 6.37 17.32 7.47
CA ARG A 70 6.44 18.73 7.05
C ARG A 70 7.35 19.59 7.91
N ARG A 71 7.47 19.31 9.21
CA ARG A 71 8.34 20.07 10.12
C ARG A 71 9.82 19.85 9.82
N ARG A 72 10.16 18.68 9.27
CA ARG A 72 11.51 18.30 8.84
C ARG A 72 11.77 18.53 7.35
N GLY A 73 10.78 19.05 6.60
CA GLY A 73 10.89 19.21 5.14
C GLY A 73 10.76 17.90 4.34
N ILE A 74 10.39 16.79 4.99
CA ILE A 74 10.19 15.48 4.37
C ILE A 74 8.79 15.46 3.73
N VAL A 75 8.69 15.95 2.49
CA VAL A 75 7.40 16.19 1.80
C VAL A 75 7.36 15.69 0.36
N HIS A 76 8.49 15.21 -0.16
CA HIS A 76 8.59 14.77 -1.55
C HIS A 76 8.10 13.32 -1.68
N GLY A 77 7.37 13.03 -2.76
CA GLY A 77 6.87 11.69 -3.03
C GLY A 77 7.93 10.74 -3.60
N HIS A 78 7.53 9.48 -3.81
CA HIS A 78 8.38 8.45 -4.40
C HIS A 78 8.99 8.93 -5.74
N HIS A 79 10.20 8.47 -6.05
CA HIS A 79 10.99 8.80 -7.25
C HIS A 79 11.48 10.27 -7.37
N HIS A 80 11.19 11.14 -6.41
CA HIS A 80 11.77 12.48 -6.41
C HIS A 80 13.24 12.46 -5.94
N PRO A 81 14.18 13.25 -6.50
CA PRO A 81 15.59 13.26 -6.08
C PRO A 81 15.82 13.68 -4.62
N SER A 82 14.87 14.44 -4.07
CA SER A 82 14.84 14.85 -2.66
C SER A 82 13.86 14.03 -1.82
N PHE A 83 13.46 12.85 -2.30
CA PHE A 83 12.68 11.91 -1.51
C PHE A 83 13.45 11.54 -0.24
N ASP A 84 12.73 11.50 0.88
CA ASP A 84 13.24 11.10 2.17
C ASP A 84 12.07 10.54 3.01
N VAL A 85 12.37 9.89 4.12
CA VAL A 85 11.37 9.29 5.01
C VAL A 85 11.62 9.69 6.46
N ASP A 86 10.55 9.96 7.22
CA ASP A 86 10.68 10.07 8.67
C ASP A 86 10.80 8.67 9.28
N GLU A 87 12.03 8.30 9.66
CA GLU A 87 12.34 7.00 10.26
C GLU A 87 11.58 6.71 11.56
N ALA A 88 10.97 7.73 12.19
CA ALA A 88 10.03 7.53 13.29
C ALA A 88 8.80 6.67 12.89
N ALA A 89 8.52 6.54 11.58
CA ALA A 89 7.50 5.64 11.06
C ALA A 89 7.92 4.16 11.06
N LEU A 90 9.23 3.84 11.07
CA LEU A 90 9.70 2.45 10.96
C LEU A 90 9.16 1.54 12.08
N PRO A 91 9.17 1.93 13.37
CA PRO A 91 8.55 1.14 14.43
C PRO A 91 7.04 0.96 14.23
N LEU A 92 6.33 1.95 13.69
CA LEU A 92 4.90 1.84 13.39
C LEU A 92 4.63 0.80 12.31
N GLY A 93 5.47 0.74 11.27
CA GLY A 93 5.39 -0.27 10.22
C GLY A 93 5.63 -1.69 10.76
N ARG A 94 6.62 -1.86 11.63
CA ARG A 94 6.87 -3.12 12.33
C ARG A 94 5.64 -3.54 13.14
N ASP A 95 5.12 -2.64 13.98
CA ASP A 95 4.01 -2.93 14.90
C ASP A 95 2.72 -3.23 14.13
N LEU A 96 2.50 -2.56 12.98
CA LEU A 96 1.40 -2.86 12.08
C LEU A 96 1.49 -4.27 11.52
N LEU A 97 2.65 -4.66 10.97
CA LEU A 97 2.85 -6.00 10.42
C LEU A 97 2.73 -7.09 11.51
N GLU A 98 3.27 -6.84 12.70
CA GLU A 98 3.10 -7.74 13.85
C GLU A 98 1.62 -7.87 14.23
N GLY A 99 0.90 -6.75 14.36
CA GLY A 99 -0.52 -6.73 14.71
C GLY A 99 -1.39 -7.46 13.71
N ILE A 100 -1.13 -7.26 12.40
CA ILE A 100 -1.80 -7.99 11.32
C ILE A 100 -1.55 -9.50 11.47
N ALA A 101 -0.29 -9.92 11.62
CA ALA A 101 0.05 -11.33 11.74
C ALA A 101 -0.61 -11.98 12.96
N ARG A 102 -0.56 -11.31 14.13
CA ARG A 102 -1.20 -11.81 15.36
C ARG A 102 -2.70 -11.97 15.20
N ARG A 103 -3.38 -10.98 14.62
CA ARG A 103 -4.83 -11.02 14.41
C ARG A 103 -5.23 -12.10 13.40
N PHE A 104 -4.48 -12.23 12.31
CA PHE A 104 -4.72 -13.26 11.30
C PHE A 104 -4.54 -14.69 11.84
N LEU A 105 -3.56 -14.90 12.72
CA LEU A 105 -3.32 -16.22 13.34
C LEU A 105 -4.27 -16.55 14.50
N ALA A 106 -4.97 -15.55 15.03
CA ALA A 106 -5.95 -15.72 16.11
C ALA A 106 -7.39 -15.93 15.61
N SER A 107 -7.63 -15.74 14.31
CA SER A 107 -8.93 -15.94 13.66
C SER A 107 -9.16 -17.35 13.16
#